data_AF-A0A7C7MCF1-F1
#
_entry.id   AF-A0A7C7MCF1-F1
#
_cell.length_a   1.000
_cell.length_b   1.000
_cell.length_c   1.000
_cell.angle_alpha   90.00
_cell.angle_beta   90.00
_cell.angle_gamma   90.00
#
_symmetry.space_group_name_H-M   'P 1'
#
loop_
_entity.id
_entity.type
_entity.pdbx_description
1 polymer ?
#
loop_
_entity_poly.entity_id
_entity_poly.type
_entity_poly.pdbx_seq_one_letter_code
_entity_poly.pdbx_strand_id
1 'polypeptide(L)'
;ILGVLIGLVLFSSMVAFITSVFEAKLAELRRGRSLVLESDHTLILGFGDRIIEVIRELIEANESEPDAAIVILAEDDKEDMDNLIRDNILDFVTTRVISRSGVTTNINNLKKVQAERAKSIIVMNSAASWRPEEERKLADALVLKTIMSIIAVCDGDEHPPIVCEIHSDRDRDLAENITTGTVKALNEVSVLSRMIAQLALSRNGLSVVYSDMVGFDGNEFYFYQPDDGWGGPLTFGESINRFKSSTPLGVHTGDGKIMLNPPADTKVTDDDELIVFAEDDSTIFYYKEPVQDAQVSTLPQVDTVLRTQRVALLNWTPKAAIIVEKLCTYLPAGSEIITFDPAKTGEMESFLTELQQNYPDLNLAIKQVDLNDLNDLNDLEPQGFDSLLILSPGGNTIEEMDAYVISVLIRIRQILRKSGSDKWPKLITEVMDSENIDIILNSGVEDFMVSNQFVSQIMAQVSEEPLALDVYDDLFQAEGSELYIKPVNYYFSFDGRESITVPYGECTQAALLRQEVCLGVQLHANQRDRDKFFGVSLIPDKGKEFTLTPQDGLITLAEDES
;
A
#
# COMPACT_ATOMS: atom_id res chain seq x y z
N ILE A 1 -26.86 -65.56 -32.58
CA ILE A 1 -27.59 -64.78 -31.53
C ILE A 1 -26.69 -64.54 -30.32
N LEU A 2 -26.26 -65.59 -29.59
CA LEU A 2 -25.41 -65.42 -28.40
C LEU A 2 -24.08 -64.68 -28.66
N GLY A 3 -23.36 -65.02 -29.74
CA GLY A 3 -22.11 -64.33 -30.10
C GLY A 3 -22.30 -62.85 -30.46
N VAL A 4 -23.46 -62.48 -31.02
CA VAL A 4 -23.78 -61.08 -31.35
C VAL A 4 -24.10 -60.31 -30.06
N LEU A 5 -24.84 -60.92 -29.13
CA LEU A 5 -25.11 -60.34 -27.81
C LEU A 5 -23.83 -60.13 -26.99
N ILE A 6 -22.94 -61.13 -26.95
CA ILE A 6 -21.65 -61.01 -26.27
C ILE A 6 -20.78 -59.94 -26.93
N GLY A 7 -20.72 -59.92 -28.27
CA GLY A 7 -19.97 -58.91 -29.02
C GLY A 7 -20.47 -57.48 -28.76
N LEU A 8 -21.79 -57.28 -28.69
CA LEU A 8 -22.39 -55.98 -28.40
C LEU A 8 -22.11 -55.52 -26.95
N VAL A 9 -22.15 -56.43 -25.97
CA VAL A 9 -21.80 -56.11 -24.59
C VAL A 9 -20.31 -55.73 -24.47
N LEU A 10 -19.41 -56.50 -25.08
CA LEU A 10 -17.97 -56.20 -25.06
C LEU A 10 -17.65 -54.88 -25.79
N PHE A 11 -18.28 -54.64 -26.94
CA PHE A 11 -18.08 -53.40 -27.69
C PHE A 11 -18.59 -52.19 -26.92
N SER A 12 -19.82 -52.24 -26.37
CA SER A 12 -20.36 -51.15 -25.56
C SER A 12 -19.54 -50.89 -24.30
N SER A 13 -19.04 -51.95 -23.64
CA SER A 13 -18.14 -51.82 -22.49
C SER A 13 -16.80 -51.18 -22.86
N MET A 14 -16.25 -51.51 -24.02
CA MET A 14 -14.99 -50.95 -24.50
C MET A 14 -15.16 -49.47 -24.86
N VAL A 15 -16.24 -49.11 -25.55
CA VAL A 15 -16.56 -47.71 -25.86
C VAL A 15 -16.75 -46.90 -24.58
N ALA A 16 -17.54 -47.40 -23.62
CA ALA A 16 -17.73 -46.73 -22.34
C ALA A 16 -16.42 -46.53 -21.57
N PHE A 17 -15.53 -47.53 -21.58
CA PHE A 17 -14.21 -47.42 -20.95
C PHE A 17 -13.32 -46.38 -21.66
N ILE A 18 -13.25 -46.40 -23.00
CA ILE A 18 -12.47 -45.43 -23.77
C ILE A 18 -12.99 -44.00 -23.54
N THR A 19 -14.32 -43.80 -23.59
CA THR A 19 -14.92 -42.50 -23.31
C THR A 19 -14.58 -42.02 -21.90
N SER A 20 -14.67 -42.88 -20.89
CA SER A 20 -14.32 -42.53 -19.51
C SER A 20 -12.84 -42.15 -19.35
N VAL A 21 -11.91 -42.90 -19.99
CA VAL A 21 -10.48 -42.57 -19.98
C VAL A 21 -10.20 -41.26 -20.73
N PHE A 22 -10.87 -41.04 -21.86
CA PHE A 22 -10.72 -39.82 -22.64
C PHE A 22 -11.27 -38.60 -21.88
N GLU A 23 -12.44 -38.72 -21.26
CA GLU A 23 -13.01 -37.69 -20.39
C GLU A 23 -12.10 -37.41 -19.19
N ALA A 24 -11.52 -38.43 -18.57
CA ALA A 24 -10.55 -38.25 -17.48
C ALA A 24 -9.29 -37.51 -17.97
N LYS A 25 -8.76 -37.82 -19.16
CA LYS A 25 -7.62 -37.11 -19.74
C LYS A 25 -7.97 -35.68 -20.17
N LEU A 26 -9.15 -35.47 -20.73
CA LEU A 26 -9.66 -34.14 -21.05
C LEU A 26 -9.86 -33.31 -19.79
N ALA A 27 -10.36 -33.91 -18.71
CA ALA A 27 -10.48 -33.28 -17.41
C ALA A 27 -9.10 -32.96 -16.80
N GLU A 28 -8.10 -33.83 -16.93
CA GLU A 28 -6.72 -33.52 -16.51
C GLU A 28 -6.13 -32.33 -17.28
N LEU A 29 -6.40 -32.24 -18.59
CA LEU A 29 -5.98 -31.11 -19.42
C LEU A 29 -6.73 -29.82 -19.04
N ARG A 30 -8.05 -29.92 -18.79
CA ARG A 30 -8.88 -28.80 -18.30
C ARG A 30 -8.37 -28.26 -16.97
N ARG A 31 -7.89 -29.13 -16.07
CA ARG A 31 -7.30 -28.74 -14.78
C ARG A 31 -5.88 -28.17 -14.89
N GLY A 32 -5.37 -27.96 -16.12
CA GLY A 32 -4.08 -27.32 -16.34
C GLY A 32 -2.89 -28.11 -15.78
N ARG A 33 -2.93 -29.44 -15.66
CA ARG A 33 -1.81 -30.18 -15.02
C ARG A 33 -0.52 -30.27 -15.86
N SER A 34 -0.48 -29.59 -17.01
CA SER A 34 0.66 -29.52 -17.94
C SER A 34 1.72 -28.51 -17.51
N LEU A 35 2.94 -28.73 -17.99
CA LEU A 35 4.07 -27.81 -17.82
C LEU A 35 3.74 -26.44 -18.41
N VAL A 36 4.05 -25.37 -17.67
CA VAL A 36 4.11 -23.98 -18.14
C VAL A 36 5.42 -23.82 -18.91
N LEU A 37 5.36 -23.13 -20.05
CA LEU A 37 6.51 -22.93 -20.93
C LEU A 37 7.10 -21.52 -20.83
N GLU A 38 6.48 -20.64 -20.05
CA GLU A 38 6.98 -19.29 -19.79
C GLU A 38 8.24 -19.34 -18.91
N SER A 39 9.08 -18.32 -19.08
CA SER A 39 10.22 -17.96 -18.25
C SER A 39 10.15 -16.45 -18.04
N ASP A 40 10.83 -15.94 -17.01
CA ASP A 40 10.84 -14.50 -16.71
C ASP A 40 9.43 -13.94 -16.42
N HIS A 41 8.59 -14.79 -15.81
CA HIS A 41 7.20 -14.47 -15.47
C HIS A 41 7.08 -14.18 -13.98
N THR A 42 6.09 -13.38 -13.58
CA THR A 42 5.71 -13.27 -12.16
C THR A 42 4.90 -14.50 -11.79
N LEU A 43 5.33 -15.25 -10.77
CA LEU A 43 4.59 -16.42 -10.28
C LEU A 43 3.80 -16.06 -9.03
N ILE A 44 2.47 -16.17 -9.08
CA ILE A 44 1.60 -16.02 -7.92
C ILE A 44 1.23 -17.41 -7.37
N LEU A 45 1.49 -17.63 -6.09
CA LEU A 45 1.15 -18.83 -5.35
C LEU A 45 0.00 -18.54 -4.39
N GLY A 46 -1.17 -19.10 -4.71
CA GLY A 46 -2.44 -18.85 -4.02
C GLY A 46 -3.46 -18.14 -4.92
N PHE A 47 -4.71 -18.16 -4.48
CA PHE A 47 -5.84 -17.46 -5.11
C PHE A 47 -6.76 -17.03 -3.98
N GLY A 48 -6.77 -15.73 -3.68
CA GLY A 48 -7.51 -15.15 -2.57
C GLY A 48 -8.29 -13.93 -3.01
N ASP A 49 -8.98 -13.30 -2.08
CA ASP A 49 -9.92 -12.20 -2.38
C ASP A 49 -9.25 -11.00 -3.11
N ARG A 50 -7.93 -10.82 -2.94
CA ARG A 50 -7.15 -9.74 -3.55
C ARG A 50 -6.50 -10.06 -4.89
N ILE A 51 -6.69 -11.26 -5.43
CA ILE A 51 -5.95 -11.71 -6.62
C ILE A 51 -6.18 -10.79 -7.82
N ILE A 52 -7.39 -10.26 -7.98
CA ILE A 52 -7.73 -9.37 -9.09
C ILE A 52 -6.91 -8.09 -9.03
N GLU A 53 -6.79 -7.49 -7.84
CA GLU A 53 -6.00 -6.26 -7.64
C GLU A 53 -4.51 -6.51 -7.89
N VAL A 54 -3.94 -7.61 -7.39
CA VAL A 54 -2.54 -7.96 -7.67
C VAL A 54 -2.31 -8.15 -9.17
N ILE A 55 -3.25 -8.77 -9.90
CA ILE A 55 -3.12 -8.94 -11.36
C ILE A 55 -3.23 -7.60 -12.07
N ARG A 56 -4.14 -6.69 -11.66
CA ARG A 56 -4.28 -5.35 -12.27
C ARG A 56 -2.98 -4.56 -12.15
N GLU A 57 -2.40 -4.49 -10.96
CA GLU A 57 -1.13 -3.78 -10.71
C GLU A 57 0.03 -4.39 -11.51
N LEU A 58 0.12 -5.71 -11.59
CA LEU A 58 1.13 -6.36 -12.41
C LEU A 58 0.90 -6.14 -13.92
N ILE A 59 -0.33 -5.97 -14.39
CA ILE A 59 -0.59 -5.63 -15.80
C ILE A 59 -0.08 -4.22 -16.09
N GLU A 60 -0.30 -3.28 -15.18
CA GLU A 60 0.22 -1.89 -15.28
C GLU A 60 1.75 -1.88 -15.28
N ALA A 61 2.37 -2.57 -14.32
CA ALA A 61 3.83 -2.72 -14.25
C ALA A 61 4.46 -3.30 -15.54
N ASN A 62 3.71 -4.13 -16.27
CA ASN A 62 4.16 -4.78 -17.49
C ASN A 62 3.78 -4.01 -18.76
N GLU A 63 3.21 -2.81 -18.70
CA GLU A 63 2.76 -2.06 -19.89
C GLU A 63 3.92 -1.78 -20.87
N SER A 64 5.12 -1.51 -20.35
CA SER A 64 6.34 -1.28 -21.12
C SER A 64 6.96 -2.57 -21.69
N GLU A 65 6.56 -3.73 -21.15
CA GLU A 65 7.10 -5.03 -21.53
C GLU A 65 6.37 -5.62 -22.75
N PRO A 66 7.10 -6.01 -23.82
CA PRO A 66 6.47 -6.46 -25.06
C PRO A 66 5.83 -7.86 -24.97
N ASP A 67 6.22 -8.68 -23.99
CA ASP A 67 5.79 -10.09 -23.87
C ASP A 67 5.75 -10.59 -22.42
N ALA A 68 5.03 -9.89 -21.54
CA ALA A 68 4.94 -10.26 -20.12
C ALA A 68 4.00 -11.46 -19.85
N ALA A 69 4.26 -12.17 -18.75
CA ALA A 69 3.41 -13.27 -18.29
C ALA A 69 3.28 -13.29 -16.76
N ILE A 70 2.06 -13.57 -16.31
CA ILE A 70 1.71 -13.88 -14.93
C ILE A 70 1.25 -15.34 -14.88
N VAL A 71 1.90 -16.15 -14.05
CA VAL A 71 1.53 -17.55 -13.83
C VAL A 71 0.93 -17.68 -12.43
N ILE A 72 -0.20 -18.37 -12.32
CA ILE A 72 -0.91 -18.54 -11.05
C ILE A 72 -1.00 -20.03 -10.72
N LEU A 73 -0.55 -20.42 -9.53
CA LEU A 73 -0.73 -21.77 -8.99
C LEU A 73 -1.56 -21.71 -7.71
N ALA A 74 -2.73 -22.34 -7.70
CA ALA A 74 -3.60 -22.40 -6.53
C ALA A 74 -4.37 -23.71 -6.44
N GLU A 75 -4.98 -24.00 -5.28
CA GLU A 75 -5.77 -25.22 -5.08
C GLU A 75 -7.13 -25.17 -5.78
N ASP A 76 -7.56 -23.98 -6.17
CA ASP A 76 -8.78 -23.65 -6.90
C ASP A 76 -8.87 -24.33 -8.27
N ASP A 77 -10.10 -24.51 -8.76
CA ASP A 77 -10.30 -25.04 -10.11
C ASP A 77 -9.87 -24.02 -11.16
N LYS A 78 -9.15 -24.51 -12.16
CA LYS A 78 -8.59 -23.69 -13.23
C LYS A 78 -9.67 -22.91 -13.99
N GLU A 79 -10.83 -23.52 -14.25
CA GLU A 79 -11.90 -22.88 -14.99
C GLU A 79 -12.53 -21.74 -14.18
N ASP A 80 -12.69 -21.94 -12.87
CA ASP A 80 -13.22 -20.92 -11.97
C ASP A 80 -12.25 -19.73 -11.85
N MET A 81 -10.95 -19.99 -11.67
CA MET A 81 -9.92 -18.94 -11.65
C MET A 81 -9.93 -18.13 -12.95
N ASP A 82 -9.93 -18.81 -14.10
CA ASP A 82 -9.94 -18.16 -15.40
C ASP A 82 -11.20 -17.31 -15.63
N ASN A 83 -12.36 -17.79 -15.18
CA ASN A 83 -13.61 -17.06 -15.31
C ASN A 83 -13.61 -15.81 -14.43
N LEU A 84 -13.19 -15.93 -13.16
CA LEU A 84 -13.10 -14.79 -12.26
C LEU A 84 -12.17 -13.70 -12.84
N ILE A 85 -11.01 -14.07 -13.36
CA ILE A 85 -10.07 -13.12 -13.96
C ILE A 85 -10.69 -12.44 -15.18
N ARG A 86 -11.33 -13.20 -16.09
CA ARG A 86 -11.96 -12.64 -17.30
C ARG A 86 -13.18 -11.77 -17.02
N ASP A 87 -13.91 -12.06 -15.95
CA ASP A 87 -15.13 -11.32 -15.59
C ASP A 87 -14.79 -9.95 -14.96
N ASN A 88 -13.60 -9.82 -14.35
CA ASN A 88 -13.17 -8.60 -13.64
C ASN A 88 -12.08 -7.79 -14.36
N ILE A 89 -11.36 -8.38 -15.32
CA ILE A 89 -10.28 -7.73 -16.08
C ILE A 89 -10.58 -7.84 -17.57
N LEU A 90 -10.80 -6.68 -18.20
CA LEU A 90 -11.18 -6.58 -19.61
C LEU A 90 -9.99 -6.36 -20.54
N ASP A 91 -8.98 -5.62 -20.07
CA ASP A 91 -7.76 -5.32 -20.82
C ASP A 91 -6.56 -5.87 -20.06
N PHE A 92 -5.76 -6.67 -20.75
CA PHE A 92 -4.54 -7.26 -20.22
C PHE A 92 -3.28 -6.62 -20.83
N VAL A 93 -3.46 -5.65 -21.74
CA VAL A 93 -2.38 -4.97 -22.47
C VAL A 93 -1.49 -6.03 -23.17
N THR A 94 -0.22 -6.17 -22.78
CA THR A 94 0.75 -7.15 -23.30
C THR A 94 0.83 -8.43 -22.44
N THR A 95 0.18 -8.44 -21.29
CA THR A 95 0.37 -9.45 -20.25
C THR A 95 -0.50 -10.70 -20.48
N ARG A 96 0.12 -11.88 -20.43
CA ARG A 96 -0.60 -13.17 -20.44
C ARG A 96 -0.83 -13.67 -19.03
N VAL A 97 -2.07 -14.04 -18.69
CA VAL A 97 -2.37 -14.69 -17.41
C VAL A 97 -2.62 -16.18 -17.59
N ILE A 98 -1.85 -17.01 -16.87
CA ILE A 98 -1.86 -18.47 -16.99
C ILE A 98 -2.11 -19.12 -15.63
N SER A 99 -3.33 -19.62 -15.42
CA SER A 99 -3.69 -20.33 -14.18
C SER A 99 -3.44 -21.85 -14.24
N ARG A 100 -3.14 -22.43 -13.08
CA ARG A 100 -2.85 -23.85 -12.87
C ARG A 100 -3.40 -24.32 -11.53
N SER A 101 -4.10 -25.47 -11.52
CA SER A 101 -4.58 -26.07 -10.27
C SER A 101 -3.53 -26.99 -9.65
N GLY A 102 -3.19 -26.75 -8.39
CA GLY A 102 -2.34 -27.58 -7.57
C GLY A 102 -1.96 -26.93 -6.23
N VAL A 103 -1.66 -27.78 -5.25
CA VAL A 103 -1.13 -27.36 -3.94
C VAL A 103 0.20 -26.63 -4.12
N THR A 104 0.32 -25.43 -3.56
CA THR A 104 1.50 -24.53 -3.63
C THR A 104 2.72 -25.11 -2.92
N THR A 105 2.52 -25.82 -1.81
CA THR A 105 3.60 -26.49 -1.04
C THR A 105 4.14 -27.77 -1.69
N ASN A 106 3.73 -28.10 -2.93
CA ASN A 106 4.17 -29.31 -3.61
C ASN A 106 5.25 -29.01 -4.66
N ILE A 107 6.45 -29.53 -4.44
CA ILE A 107 7.63 -29.39 -5.32
C ILE A 107 7.32 -29.74 -6.78
N ASN A 108 6.54 -30.79 -7.06
CA ASN A 108 6.22 -31.18 -8.44
C ASN A 108 5.27 -30.18 -9.12
N ASN A 109 4.41 -29.49 -8.36
CA ASN A 109 3.55 -28.45 -8.91
C ASN A 109 4.37 -27.18 -9.18
N LEU A 110 5.26 -26.79 -8.26
CA LEU A 110 6.20 -25.67 -8.45
C LEU A 110 7.09 -25.88 -9.69
N LYS A 111 7.59 -27.10 -9.92
CA LYS A 111 8.32 -27.45 -11.15
C LYS A 111 7.46 -27.34 -12.41
N LYS A 112 6.16 -27.62 -12.33
CA LYS A 112 5.26 -27.48 -13.48
C LYS A 112 5.01 -26.03 -13.85
N VAL A 113 5.04 -25.12 -12.88
CA VAL A 113 4.87 -23.70 -13.13
C VAL A 113 6.20 -22.97 -13.33
N GLN A 114 7.31 -23.70 -13.48
CA GLN A 114 8.64 -23.14 -13.72
C GLN A 114 9.05 -22.13 -12.63
N ALA A 115 8.77 -22.43 -11.36
CA ALA A 115 9.12 -21.53 -10.24
C ALA A 115 10.60 -21.13 -10.21
N GLU A 116 11.51 -22.01 -10.62
CA GLU A 116 12.96 -21.74 -10.74
C GLU A 116 13.31 -20.71 -11.83
N ARG A 117 12.39 -20.41 -12.75
CA ARG A 117 12.57 -19.49 -13.89
C ARG A 117 11.64 -18.29 -13.82
N ALA A 118 10.95 -18.10 -12.70
CA ALA A 118 10.16 -16.90 -12.48
C ALA A 118 11.10 -15.71 -12.30
N LYS A 119 10.66 -14.51 -12.71
CA LYS A 119 11.38 -13.26 -12.39
C LYS A 119 11.26 -12.95 -10.91
N SER A 120 10.06 -13.16 -10.36
CA SER A 120 9.72 -13.00 -8.96
C SER A 120 8.55 -13.91 -8.57
N ILE A 121 8.39 -14.15 -7.27
CA ILE A 121 7.34 -15.03 -6.74
C ILE A 121 6.56 -14.31 -5.65
N ILE A 122 5.24 -14.21 -5.84
CA ILE A 122 4.29 -13.68 -4.86
C ILE A 122 3.62 -14.85 -4.15
N VAL A 123 3.77 -14.95 -2.83
CA VAL A 123 3.08 -15.96 -2.00
C VAL A 123 1.96 -15.30 -1.22
N MET A 124 0.72 -15.53 -1.66
CA MET A 124 -0.45 -14.99 -0.98
C MET A 124 -0.81 -15.83 0.24
N ASN A 125 -1.23 -15.16 1.32
CA ASN A 125 -1.74 -15.84 2.49
C ASN A 125 -3.17 -16.31 2.23
N SER A 126 -3.46 -17.58 2.51
CA SER A 126 -4.79 -18.15 2.27
C SER A 126 -5.85 -17.69 3.28
N ALA A 127 -5.43 -17.13 4.41
CA ALA A 127 -6.33 -16.57 5.40
C ALA A 127 -6.23 -15.04 5.36
N ALA A 128 -7.36 -14.36 5.14
CA ALA A 128 -7.41 -12.91 5.28
C ALA A 128 -7.19 -12.47 6.74
N SER A 129 -6.77 -11.22 6.95
CA SER A 129 -6.44 -10.65 8.26
C SER A 129 -7.59 -10.68 9.28
N TRP A 130 -8.84 -10.66 8.81
CA TRP A 130 -10.07 -10.71 9.62
C TRP A 130 -10.50 -12.14 10.01
N ARG A 131 -9.80 -13.18 9.53
CA ARG A 131 -10.09 -14.57 9.89
C ARG A 131 -9.65 -14.90 11.33
N PRO A 132 -10.25 -15.93 11.95
CA PRO A 132 -9.87 -16.38 13.29
C PRO A 132 -8.36 -16.65 13.42
N GLU A 133 -7.80 -16.38 14.60
CA GLU A 133 -6.36 -16.48 14.87
C GLU A 133 -5.77 -17.86 14.53
N GLU A 134 -6.48 -18.95 14.83
CA GLU A 134 -6.03 -20.31 14.53
C GLU A 134 -5.93 -20.60 13.02
N GLU A 135 -6.82 -20.02 12.21
CA GLU A 135 -6.76 -20.12 10.75
C GLU A 135 -5.56 -19.32 10.20
N ARG A 136 -5.34 -18.10 10.73
CA ARG A 136 -4.18 -17.26 10.36
C ARG A 136 -2.85 -17.93 10.68
N LYS A 137 -2.70 -18.52 11.88
CA LYS A 137 -1.50 -19.27 12.27
C LYS A 137 -1.19 -20.44 11.34
N LEU A 138 -2.21 -21.19 10.94
CA LEU A 138 -2.04 -22.29 10.00
C LEU A 138 -1.61 -21.77 8.63
N ALA A 139 -2.23 -20.68 8.16
CA ALA A 139 -1.91 -20.09 6.87
C ALA A 139 -0.49 -19.52 6.83
N ASP A 140 -0.04 -18.81 7.88
CA ASP A 140 1.37 -18.36 8.03
C ASP A 140 2.35 -19.53 7.94
N ALA A 141 2.05 -20.65 8.62
CA ALA A 141 2.88 -21.86 8.54
C ALA A 141 2.89 -22.49 7.13
N LEU A 142 1.80 -22.38 6.37
CA LEU A 142 1.74 -22.83 4.97
C LEU A 142 2.52 -21.90 4.03
N VAL A 143 2.55 -20.58 4.29
CA VAL A 143 3.41 -19.62 3.58
C VAL A 143 4.87 -20.00 3.77
N LEU A 144 5.34 -20.18 5.01
CA LEU A 144 6.70 -20.62 5.31
C LEU A 144 7.06 -21.95 4.64
N LYS A 145 6.13 -22.92 4.65
CA LYS A 145 6.31 -24.21 3.96
C LYS A 145 6.41 -24.04 2.44
N THR A 146 5.68 -23.09 1.87
CA THR A 146 5.73 -22.78 0.43
C THR A 146 7.09 -22.19 0.07
N ILE A 147 7.60 -21.23 0.84
CA ILE A 147 8.95 -20.66 0.69
C ILE A 147 10.01 -21.77 0.71
N MET A 148 9.97 -22.65 1.71
CA MET A 148 10.88 -23.80 1.78
C MET A 148 10.77 -24.75 0.58
N SER A 149 9.57 -24.87 0.00
CA SER A 149 9.36 -25.70 -1.18
C SER A 149 9.93 -25.06 -2.44
N ILE A 150 9.88 -23.72 -2.56
CA ILE A 150 10.53 -22.96 -3.63
C ILE A 150 12.05 -23.10 -3.55
N ILE A 151 12.62 -22.88 -2.37
CA ILE A 151 14.07 -23.05 -2.12
C ILE A 151 14.52 -24.46 -2.51
N ALA A 152 13.74 -25.49 -2.15
CA ALA A 152 14.03 -26.87 -2.52
C ALA A 152 13.88 -27.16 -4.04
N VAL A 153 13.12 -26.36 -4.78
CA VAL A 153 13.01 -26.46 -6.25
C VAL A 153 14.21 -25.80 -6.94
N CYS A 154 14.72 -24.71 -6.38
CA CYS A 154 15.84 -23.94 -6.95
C CYS A 154 17.22 -24.46 -6.53
N ASP A 155 17.29 -25.65 -5.93
CA ASP A 155 18.53 -26.31 -5.47
C ASP A 155 19.36 -25.52 -4.43
N GLY A 156 18.76 -24.57 -3.68
CA GLY A 156 19.40 -23.93 -2.52
C GLY A 156 19.27 -22.41 -2.50
N ASP A 157 20.41 -21.75 -2.28
CA ASP A 157 20.54 -20.31 -1.94
C ASP A 157 20.17 -19.34 -3.08
N GLU A 158 20.20 -19.79 -4.34
CA GLU A 158 19.77 -19.00 -5.49
C GLU A 158 18.30 -19.32 -5.81
N HIS A 159 17.42 -18.36 -5.57
CA HIS A 159 16.01 -18.42 -5.97
C HIS A 159 15.53 -17.03 -6.41
N PRO A 160 14.47 -16.94 -7.24
CA PRO A 160 13.86 -15.64 -7.53
C PRO A 160 13.43 -14.94 -6.24
N PRO A 161 13.41 -13.59 -6.20
CA PRO A 161 12.89 -12.85 -5.06
C PRO A 161 11.48 -13.31 -4.70
N ILE A 162 11.25 -13.50 -3.40
CA ILE A 162 9.96 -13.93 -2.88
C ILE A 162 9.36 -12.82 -2.06
N VAL A 163 8.18 -12.34 -2.45
CA VAL A 163 7.34 -11.48 -1.61
C VAL A 163 6.19 -12.31 -1.03
N CYS A 164 5.92 -12.17 0.25
CA CYS A 164 4.86 -12.93 0.90
C CYS A 164 4.10 -12.10 1.93
N GLU A 165 2.89 -12.54 2.24
CA GLU A 165 2.09 -11.99 3.30
C GLU A 165 2.08 -12.94 4.51
N ILE A 166 2.41 -12.41 5.68
CA ILE A 166 2.42 -13.16 6.94
C ILE A 166 1.80 -12.29 8.04
N HIS A 167 0.84 -12.85 8.79
CA HIS A 167 0.11 -12.11 9.83
C HIS A 167 0.93 -11.91 11.11
N SER A 168 1.80 -12.88 11.45
CA SER A 168 2.63 -12.82 12.64
C SER A 168 4.01 -12.19 12.37
N ASP A 169 4.36 -11.15 13.13
CA ASP A 169 5.69 -10.52 13.02
C ASP A 169 6.83 -11.50 13.33
N ARG A 170 6.64 -12.44 14.27
CA ARG A 170 7.63 -13.50 14.53
C ARG A 170 7.86 -14.37 13.30
N ASP A 171 6.79 -14.73 12.59
CA ASP A 171 6.89 -15.61 11.44
C ASP A 171 7.38 -14.85 10.19
N ARG A 172 7.21 -13.51 10.15
CA ARG A 172 7.87 -12.61 9.18
C ARG A 172 9.38 -12.64 9.34
N ASP A 173 9.87 -12.39 10.55
CA ASP A 173 11.32 -12.46 10.84
C ASP A 173 11.90 -13.82 10.45
N LEU A 174 11.15 -14.90 10.69
CA LEU A 174 11.56 -16.25 10.29
C LEU A 174 11.59 -16.42 8.77
N ALA A 175 10.64 -15.86 8.02
CA ALA A 175 10.59 -15.94 6.57
C ALA A 175 11.76 -15.21 5.91
N GLU A 176 12.05 -13.99 6.36
CA GLU A 176 13.11 -13.14 5.79
C GLU A 176 14.52 -13.69 6.08
N ASN A 177 14.67 -14.45 7.17
CA ASN A 177 15.95 -15.05 7.56
C ASN A 177 16.08 -16.55 7.24
N ILE A 178 15.15 -17.12 6.46
CA ILE A 178 15.14 -18.57 6.19
C ILE A 178 16.21 -19.02 5.18
N THR A 179 16.71 -18.08 4.38
CA THR A 179 17.58 -18.28 3.22
C THR A 179 18.53 -17.09 3.09
N THR A 180 19.58 -17.23 2.28
CA THR A 180 20.48 -16.12 1.93
C THR A 180 19.98 -15.30 0.75
N GLY A 181 19.02 -15.83 -0.03
CA GLY A 181 18.33 -15.10 -1.09
C GLY A 181 17.26 -14.14 -0.56
N THR A 182 16.69 -13.34 -1.45
CA THR A 182 15.75 -12.26 -1.07
C THR A 182 14.36 -12.81 -0.77
N VAL A 183 13.94 -12.68 0.48
CA VAL A 183 12.56 -12.90 0.93
C VAL A 183 12.09 -11.66 1.66
N LYS A 184 10.94 -11.11 1.25
CA LYS A 184 10.31 -9.94 1.84
C LYS A 184 8.93 -10.31 2.35
N ALA A 185 8.67 -10.11 3.64
CA ALA A 185 7.42 -10.51 4.27
C ALA A 185 6.66 -9.29 4.77
N LEU A 186 5.42 -9.11 4.31
CA LEU A 186 4.56 -7.98 4.67
C LEU A 186 3.48 -8.40 5.67
N ASN A 187 3.19 -7.53 6.65
CA ASN A 187 2.05 -7.62 7.56
C ASN A 187 0.96 -6.60 7.15
N GLU A 188 -0.12 -7.08 6.52
CA GLU A 188 -1.24 -6.23 6.06
C GLU A 188 -1.78 -5.33 7.19
N VAL A 189 -2.02 -5.92 8.37
CA VAL A 189 -2.62 -5.22 9.51
C VAL A 189 -1.71 -4.10 9.98
N SER A 190 -0.40 -4.36 10.04
CA SER A 190 0.59 -3.37 10.47
C SER A 190 0.69 -2.20 9.49
N VAL A 191 0.85 -2.49 8.19
CA VAL A 191 1.00 -1.48 7.13
C VAL A 191 -0.23 -0.57 7.07
N LEU A 192 -1.43 -1.15 6.94
CA LEU A 192 -2.67 -0.37 6.85
C LEU A 192 -2.93 0.45 8.12
N SER A 193 -2.61 -0.09 9.31
CA SER A 193 -2.78 0.65 10.57
C SER A 193 -1.90 1.90 10.64
N ARG A 194 -0.64 1.79 10.20
CA ARG A 194 0.31 2.92 10.18
C ARG A 194 -0.15 3.98 9.17
N MET A 195 -0.55 3.57 7.97
CA MET A 195 -1.12 4.46 6.96
C MET A 195 -2.36 5.20 7.49
N ILE A 196 -3.31 4.49 8.10
CA ILE A 196 -4.53 5.09 8.66
C ILE A 196 -4.19 6.09 9.77
N ALA A 197 -3.24 5.76 10.66
CA ALA A 197 -2.81 6.67 11.72
C ALA A 197 -2.19 7.96 11.17
N GLN A 198 -1.29 7.87 10.19
CA GLN A 198 -0.68 9.05 9.54
C GLN A 198 -1.74 9.89 8.80
N LEU A 199 -2.67 9.25 8.09
CA LEU A 199 -3.79 9.93 7.43
C LEU A 199 -4.72 10.65 8.41
N ALA A 200 -4.93 10.09 9.61
CA ALA A 200 -5.78 10.68 10.63
C ALA A 200 -5.26 12.01 11.16
N LEU A 201 -3.95 12.24 11.11
CA LEU A 201 -3.33 13.45 11.65
C LEU A 201 -3.00 14.49 10.58
N SER A 202 -2.85 14.05 9.34
CA SER A 202 -2.38 14.91 8.24
C SER A 202 -3.43 15.89 7.71
N ARG A 203 -3.06 16.83 6.83
CA ARG A 203 -4.03 17.64 6.06
C ARG A 203 -4.74 16.78 5.01
N ASN A 204 -5.87 17.29 4.47
CA ASN A 204 -6.62 16.59 3.44
C ASN A 204 -5.76 16.39 2.17
N GLY A 205 -5.88 15.24 1.52
CA GLY A 205 -5.21 14.93 0.23
C GLY A 205 -3.95 14.07 0.35
N LEU A 206 -3.46 13.76 1.56
CA LEU A 206 -2.31 12.86 1.71
C LEU A 206 -2.62 11.42 1.26
N SER A 207 -3.88 10.97 1.32
CA SER A 207 -4.27 9.66 0.79
C SER A 207 -4.02 9.51 -0.70
N VAL A 208 -4.14 10.62 -1.44
CA VAL A 208 -3.90 10.66 -2.89
C VAL A 208 -2.41 10.47 -3.15
N VAL A 209 -1.57 11.07 -2.30
CA VAL A 209 -0.12 10.87 -2.34
C VAL A 209 0.23 9.41 -2.03
N TYR A 210 -0.35 8.81 -0.99
CA TYR A 210 -0.11 7.38 -0.73
C TYR A 210 -0.57 6.50 -1.88
N SER A 211 -1.77 6.75 -2.44
CA SER A 211 -2.30 5.98 -3.56
C SER A 211 -1.38 6.04 -4.78
N ASP A 212 -0.80 7.20 -5.05
CA ASP A 212 0.17 7.41 -6.13
C ASP A 212 1.50 6.70 -5.86
N MET A 213 1.95 6.67 -4.59
CA MET A 213 3.21 6.05 -4.17
C MET A 213 3.18 4.52 -4.09
N VAL A 214 2.01 3.91 -3.92
CA VAL A 214 1.91 2.45 -3.80
C VAL A 214 1.53 1.74 -5.10
N GLY A 215 0.82 2.41 -6.02
CA GLY A 215 0.39 1.83 -7.29
C GLY A 215 1.39 2.05 -8.43
N PHE A 216 1.14 1.40 -9.56
CA PHE A 216 1.94 1.54 -10.80
C PHE A 216 1.44 2.65 -11.76
N ASP A 217 0.17 3.09 -11.67
CA ASP A 217 -0.37 4.23 -12.45
C ASP A 217 0.29 5.59 -12.10
N GLY A 218 1.07 5.65 -11.01
CA GLY A 218 1.64 6.87 -10.45
C GLY A 218 3.15 6.93 -10.54
N ASN A 219 3.81 6.90 -9.39
CA ASN A 219 5.25 7.01 -9.26
C ASN A 219 5.78 5.90 -8.37
N GLU A 220 6.97 5.41 -8.70
CA GLU A 220 7.62 4.27 -8.09
C GLU A 220 8.96 4.63 -7.46
N PHE A 221 9.50 3.70 -6.67
CA PHE A 221 10.83 3.80 -6.08
C PHE A 221 11.86 3.09 -6.93
N TYR A 222 12.90 3.81 -7.31
CA TYR A 222 14.03 3.29 -8.06
C TYR A 222 15.33 3.47 -7.28
N PHE A 223 16.20 2.46 -7.32
CA PHE A 223 17.55 2.51 -6.77
C PHE A 223 18.50 2.88 -7.90
N TYR A 224 18.93 4.14 -7.93
CA TYR A 224 19.60 4.71 -9.08
C TYR A 224 21.06 5.07 -8.79
N GLN A 225 21.92 4.64 -9.72
CA GLN A 225 23.30 5.09 -9.84
C GLN A 225 23.65 5.36 -11.32
N PRO A 226 24.29 6.49 -11.66
CA PRO A 226 24.76 6.73 -13.02
C PRO A 226 25.91 5.79 -13.42
N ASP A 227 25.90 5.29 -14.66
CA ASP A 227 26.96 4.42 -15.22
C ASP A 227 28.39 5.01 -15.11
N ASP A 228 28.50 6.33 -15.26
CA ASP A 228 29.77 7.08 -15.20
C ASP A 228 30.16 7.48 -13.75
N GLY A 229 29.40 7.02 -12.75
CA GLY A 229 29.47 7.48 -11.37
C GLY A 229 28.95 8.90 -11.16
N TRP A 230 29.00 9.39 -9.92
CA TRP A 230 28.42 10.69 -9.53
C TRP A 230 29.19 11.92 -10.06
N GLY A 231 30.34 11.71 -10.72
CA GLY A 231 31.12 12.79 -11.35
C GLY A 231 31.90 13.67 -10.38
N GLY A 232 32.05 13.27 -9.12
CA GLY A 232 32.80 13.97 -8.08
C GLY A 232 32.20 13.75 -6.68
N PRO A 233 32.70 14.48 -5.65
CA PRO A 233 32.05 14.50 -4.35
C PRO A 233 30.63 15.02 -4.50
N LEU A 234 29.66 14.24 -4.05
CA LEU A 234 28.24 14.58 -4.06
C LEU A 234 27.69 14.45 -2.63
N THR A 235 26.89 15.41 -2.19
CA THR A 235 26.04 15.23 -1.01
C THR A 235 24.58 15.00 -1.40
N PHE A 236 23.78 14.45 -0.49
CA PHE A 236 22.35 14.25 -0.71
C PHE A 236 21.63 15.59 -1.02
N GLY A 237 21.95 16.65 -0.28
CA GLY A 237 21.38 17.97 -0.57
C GLY A 237 21.72 18.50 -1.96
N GLU A 238 22.93 18.23 -2.45
CA GLU A 238 23.32 18.58 -3.82
C GLU A 238 22.62 17.70 -4.87
N SER A 239 22.41 16.42 -4.55
CA SER A 239 21.78 15.44 -5.45
C SER A 239 20.35 15.82 -5.79
N ILE A 240 19.58 16.35 -4.84
CA ILE A 240 18.20 16.82 -5.06
C ILE A 240 18.13 17.73 -6.29
N ASN A 241 19.05 18.68 -6.45
CA ASN A 241 19.07 19.63 -7.55
C ASN A 241 19.72 19.11 -8.85
N ARG A 242 20.11 17.83 -8.91
CA ARG A 242 20.65 17.16 -10.10
C ARG A 242 19.60 16.39 -10.90
N PHE A 243 18.34 16.38 -10.46
CA PHE A 243 17.22 15.74 -11.16
C PHE A 243 16.18 16.78 -11.54
N LYS A 244 15.53 16.57 -12.70
CA LYS A 244 14.61 17.55 -13.29
C LYS A 244 13.14 17.28 -12.99
N SER A 245 12.71 16.04 -13.13
CA SER A 245 11.32 15.56 -12.99
C SER A 245 11.28 14.23 -12.24
N SER A 246 12.24 14.03 -11.35
CA SER A 246 12.32 12.92 -10.38
C SER A 246 13.00 13.45 -9.12
N THR A 247 12.73 12.80 -7.99
CA THR A 247 13.15 13.33 -6.68
C THR A 247 13.89 12.27 -5.87
N PRO A 248 15.17 12.49 -5.51
CA PRO A 248 15.85 11.67 -4.51
C PRO A 248 15.15 11.81 -3.15
N LEU A 249 14.72 10.69 -2.59
CA LEU A 249 14.09 10.57 -1.29
C LEU A 249 15.09 10.14 -0.20
N GLY A 250 16.12 9.40 -0.59
CA GLY A 250 17.04 8.81 0.36
C GLY A 250 18.28 8.24 -0.30
N VAL A 251 19.06 7.52 0.51
CA VAL A 251 20.28 6.83 0.09
C VAL A 251 20.18 5.37 0.49
N HIS A 252 20.48 4.49 -0.44
CA HIS A 252 20.80 3.09 -0.19
C HIS A 252 22.33 2.97 -0.21
N THR A 253 22.90 2.74 0.96
CA THR A 253 24.35 2.74 1.13
C THR A 253 24.97 1.41 0.76
N GLY A 254 26.24 1.40 0.36
CA GLY A 254 26.95 0.17 -0.04
C GLY A 254 27.08 -0.93 1.03
N ASP A 255 26.72 -0.65 2.29
CA ASP A 255 26.60 -1.64 3.37
C ASP A 255 25.18 -2.24 3.51
N GLY A 256 24.25 -1.85 2.64
CA GLY A 256 22.87 -2.32 2.59
C GLY A 256 21.89 -1.52 3.44
N LYS A 257 22.31 -0.42 4.07
CA LYS A 257 21.39 0.42 4.86
C LYS A 257 20.60 1.37 3.96
N ILE A 258 19.29 1.41 4.17
CA ILE A 258 18.37 2.41 3.61
C ILE A 258 18.18 3.54 4.62
N MET A 259 18.18 4.78 4.12
CA MET A 259 17.93 5.97 4.93
C MET A 259 17.15 6.98 4.10
N LEU A 260 15.88 7.20 4.46
CA LEU A 260 15.06 8.25 3.86
C LEU A 260 15.30 9.60 4.53
N ASN A 261 15.15 10.69 3.76
CA ASN A 261 15.45 12.06 4.17
C ASN A 261 16.76 12.21 4.98
N PRO A 262 17.90 11.73 4.46
CA PRO A 262 19.15 11.87 5.18
C PRO A 262 19.57 13.34 5.28
N PRO A 263 20.43 13.70 6.25
CA PRO A 263 20.98 15.06 6.36
C PRO A 263 21.57 15.55 5.04
N ALA A 264 21.38 16.81 4.70
CA ALA A 264 21.80 17.40 3.42
C ALA A 264 23.31 17.27 3.13
N ASP A 265 24.13 17.16 4.17
CA ASP A 265 25.59 16.97 4.10
C ASP A 265 26.04 15.50 4.04
N THR A 266 25.08 14.55 4.07
CA THR A 266 25.34 13.12 3.87
C THR A 266 26.02 12.93 2.53
N LYS A 267 27.18 12.29 2.54
CA LYS A 267 27.98 12.02 1.34
C LYS A 267 27.39 10.84 0.59
N VAL A 268 27.32 10.97 -0.72
CA VAL A 268 26.95 9.91 -1.65
C VAL A 268 28.23 9.48 -2.38
N THR A 269 28.56 8.21 -2.28
CA THR A 269 29.74 7.60 -2.88
C THR A 269 29.36 6.74 -4.08
N ASP A 270 30.35 6.29 -4.85
CA ASP A 270 30.12 5.38 -5.99
C ASP A 270 29.76 3.94 -5.56
N ASP A 271 29.72 3.65 -4.25
CA ASP A 271 29.17 2.40 -3.71
C ASP A 271 27.71 2.58 -3.24
N ASP A 272 27.16 3.79 -3.33
CA ASP A 272 25.81 4.13 -2.86
C ASP A 272 24.87 4.40 -4.05
N GLU A 273 23.60 4.07 -3.87
CA GLU A 273 22.50 4.35 -4.78
C GLU A 273 21.58 5.42 -4.17
N LEU A 274 21.04 6.29 -5.01
CA LEU A 274 19.96 7.19 -4.59
C LEU A 274 18.63 6.48 -4.72
N ILE A 275 17.80 6.57 -3.68
CA ILE A 275 16.40 6.13 -3.75
C ILE A 275 15.63 7.27 -4.40
N VAL A 276 15.22 7.08 -5.65
CA VAL A 276 14.58 8.11 -6.49
C VAL A 276 13.11 7.78 -6.67
N PHE A 277 12.26 8.77 -6.47
CA PHE A 277 10.83 8.71 -6.79
C PHE A 277 10.61 9.26 -8.20
N ALA A 278 10.07 8.43 -9.10
CA ALA A 278 9.90 8.73 -10.52
C ALA A 278 8.71 7.97 -11.12
N GLU A 279 8.19 8.46 -12.25
CA GLU A 279 7.08 7.82 -12.99
C GLU A 279 7.53 6.49 -13.63
N ASP A 280 8.75 6.45 -14.16
CA ASP A 280 9.30 5.29 -14.87
C ASP A 280 10.84 5.39 -14.89
N ASP A 281 11.56 4.28 -14.97
CA ASP A 281 13.04 4.24 -14.97
C ASP A 281 13.64 5.10 -16.10
N SER A 282 12.98 5.13 -17.26
CA SER A 282 13.38 5.92 -18.43
C SER A 282 13.22 7.43 -18.23
N THR A 283 12.52 7.86 -17.18
CA THR A 283 12.36 9.28 -16.82
C THR A 283 13.43 9.79 -15.85
N ILE A 284 14.30 8.91 -15.35
CA ILE A 284 15.35 9.26 -14.40
C ILE A 284 16.56 9.84 -15.14
N PHE A 285 16.66 11.17 -15.10
CA PHE A 285 17.78 11.90 -15.71
C PHE A 285 18.64 12.60 -14.65
N TYR A 286 19.87 12.11 -14.47
CA TYR A 286 20.88 12.73 -13.62
C TYR A 286 21.75 13.74 -14.38
N TYR A 287 21.95 14.93 -13.80
CA TYR A 287 22.76 15.99 -14.38
C TYR A 287 24.01 16.30 -13.54
N LYS A 288 25.17 16.37 -14.21
CA LYS A 288 26.47 16.74 -13.59
C LYS A 288 26.57 18.19 -13.12
N GLU A 289 25.59 19.02 -13.41
CA GLU A 289 25.43 20.35 -12.83
C GLU A 289 23.98 20.51 -12.34
N PRO A 290 23.70 21.38 -11.35
CA PRO A 290 22.33 21.63 -10.90
C PRO A 290 21.42 22.06 -12.05
N VAL A 291 20.23 21.46 -12.16
CA VAL A 291 19.25 21.79 -13.22
C VAL A 291 18.58 23.14 -13.00
N GLN A 292 18.63 23.66 -11.78
CA GLN A 292 18.09 24.95 -11.40
C GLN A 292 18.98 25.61 -10.35
N ASP A 293 19.19 26.93 -10.51
CA ASP A 293 19.88 27.78 -9.55
C ASP A 293 18.86 28.43 -8.61
N ALA A 294 18.48 27.72 -7.56
CA ALA A 294 17.50 28.20 -6.58
C ALA A 294 18.08 29.36 -5.75
N GLN A 295 17.29 30.42 -5.59
CA GLN A 295 17.70 31.68 -4.96
C GLN A 295 17.26 31.77 -3.49
N VAL A 296 16.34 30.92 -3.04
CA VAL A 296 15.88 30.90 -1.64
C VAL A 296 17.04 30.52 -0.72
N SER A 297 17.38 31.44 0.18
CA SER A 297 18.44 31.26 1.17
C SER A 297 17.98 31.52 2.62
N THR A 298 16.74 31.99 2.81
CA THR A 298 16.21 32.35 4.13
C THR A 298 14.76 31.90 4.26
N LEU A 299 14.45 31.26 5.38
CA LEU A 299 13.11 30.82 5.71
C LEU A 299 12.36 31.87 6.56
N PRO A 300 11.03 31.94 6.45
CA PRO A 300 10.23 32.76 7.36
C PRO A 300 10.32 32.22 8.79
N GLN A 301 10.24 33.12 9.79
CA GLN A 301 9.99 32.69 11.16
C GLN A 301 8.52 32.34 11.31
N VAL A 302 8.23 31.09 11.66
CA VAL A 302 6.89 30.62 11.97
C VAL A 302 6.91 30.04 13.37
N ASP A 303 6.03 30.56 14.24
CA ASP A 303 5.74 29.92 15.53
C ASP A 303 4.83 28.73 15.27
N THR A 304 5.40 27.53 15.31
CA THR A 304 4.67 26.28 15.11
C THR A 304 4.17 25.79 16.47
N VAL A 305 2.89 26.02 16.74
CA VAL A 305 2.23 25.45 17.92
C VAL A 305 1.49 24.21 17.48
N LEU A 306 1.95 23.04 17.90
CA LEU A 306 1.23 21.78 17.70
C LEU A 306 -0.15 21.91 18.36
N ARG A 307 -1.20 21.77 17.54
CA ARG A 307 -2.59 21.89 18.01
C ARG A 307 -3.03 20.55 18.58
N THR A 308 -3.72 20.58 19.72
CA THR A 308 -4.38 19.37 20.24
C THR A 308 -5.45 18.89 19.27
N GLN A 309 -5.51 17.58 19.05
CA GLN A 309 -6.47 16.96 18.14
C GLN A 309 -7.44 16.07 18.91
N ARG A 310 -8.66 15.90 18.36
CA ARG A 310 -9.64 14.93 18.83
C ARG A 310 -9.91 13.90 17.75
N VAL A 311 -9.53 12.65 18.00
CA VAL A 311 -9.67 11.54 17.05
C VAL A 311 -10.68 10.52 17.59
N ALA A 312 -11.65 10.15 16.75
CA ALA A 312 -12.62 9.10 17.04
C ALA A 312 -12.33 7.85 16.19
N LEU A 313 -12.39 6.67 16.81
CA LEU A 313 -12.37 5.39 16.10
C LEU A 313 -13.72 4.71 16.30
N LEU A 314 -14.37 4.28 15.22
CA LEU A 314 -15.58 3.48 15.24
C LEU A 314 -15.23 2.04 14.87
N ASN A 315 -15.67 1.11 15.72
CA ASN A 315 -15.33 -0.31 15.76
C ASN A 315 -13.93 -0.59 16.32
N TRP A 316 -13.86 -1.59 17.19
CA TRP A 316 -12.62 -2.16 17.68
C TRP A 316 -12.23 -3.37 16.83
N THR A 317 -11.10 -3.27 16.15
CA THR A 317 -10.53 -4.31 15.29
C THR A 317 -9.07 -4.56 15.69
N PRO A 318 -8.39 -5.62 15.20
CA PRO A 318 -6.96 -5.78 15.41
C PRO A 318 -6.13 -4.55 14.95
N LYS A 319 -6.59 -3.85 13.91
CA LYS A 319 -5.98 -2.60 13.43
C LYS A 319 -6.20 -1.44 14.42
N ALA A 320 -7.36 -1.37 15.07
CA ALA A 320 -7.68 -0.30 16.02
C ALA A 320 -6.64 -0.18 17.15
N ALA A 321 -6.16 -1.30 17.69
CA ALA A 321 -5.14 -1.29 18.72
C ALA A 321 -3.83 -0.64 18.24
N ILE A 322 -3.33 -1.04 17.07
CA ILE A 322 -2.10 -0.50 16.46
C ILE A 322 -2.29 0.98 16.11
N ILE A 323 -3.43 1.36 15.52
CA ILE A 323 -3.74 2.74 15.19
C ILE A 323 -3.72 3.61 16.44
N VAL A 324 -4.40 3.21 17.52
CA VAL A 324 -4.44 3.98 18.78
C VAL A 324 -3.04 4.13 19.38
N GLU A 325 -2.26 3.05 19.41
CA GLU A 325 -0.88 3.09 19.91
C GLU A 325 -0.02 4.08 19.10
N LYS A 326 -0.12 4.05 17.77
CA LYS A 326 0.59 4.98 16.89
C LYS A 326 0.13 6.43 17.08
N LEU A 327 -1.17 6.67 17.12
CA LEU A 327 -1.71 8.00 17.40
C LEU A 327 -1.21 8.56 18.75
N CYS A 328 -1.02 7.72 19.77
CA CYS A 328 -0.45 8.15 21.04
C CYS A 328 1.00 8.64 20.91
N THR A 329 1.78 8.09 19.97
CA THR A 329 3.17 8.54 19.74
C THR A 329 3.26 9.88 19.02
N TYR A 330 2.24 10.24 18.25
CA TYR A 330 2.23 11.45 17.40
C TYR A 330 1.53 12.65 18.03
N LEU A 331 0.51 12.40 18.85
CA LEU A 331 -0.37 13.48 19.32
C LEU A 331 0.25 14.31 20.45
N PRO A 332 0.13 15.65 20.42
CA PRO A 332 0.61 16.49 21.50
C PRO A 332 -0.25 16.32 22.76
N ALA A 333 0.35 16.64 23.91
CA ALA A 333 -0.30 16.62 25.22
C ALA A 333 -1.65 17.36 25.22
N GLY A 334 -2.66 16.75 25.83
CA GLY A 334 -4.04 17.26 25.89
C GLY A 334 -4.93 16.85 24.73
N SER A 335 -4.41 16.12 23.74
CA SER A 335 -5.22 15.52 22.66
C SER A 335 -6.12 14.40 23.18
N GLU A 336 -7.20 14.10 22.46
CA GLU A 336 -8.17 13.06 22.81
C GLU A 336 -8.22 11.96 21.76
N ILE A 337 -8.16 10.70 22.20
CA ILE A 337 -8.46 9.53 21.35
C ILE A 337 -9.61 8.76 21.99
N ILE A 338 -10.72 8.63 21.27
CA ILE A 338 -11.91 7.94 21.78
C ILE A 338 -12.30 6.83 20.81
N THR A 339 -12.30 5.59 21.30
CA THR A 339 -12.81 4.44 20.54
C THR A 339 -14.24 4.12 20.96
N PHE A 340 -15.08 3.87 19.97
CA PHE A 340 -16.50 3.55 20.13
C PHE A 340 -16.77 2.17 19.52
N ASP A 341 -17.28 1.26 20.34
CA ASP A 341 -17.56 -0.11 19.92
C ASP A 341 -18.91 -0.60 20.48
N PRO A 342 -19.67 -1.47 19.77
CA PRO A 342 -20.90 -2.07 20.30
C PRO A 342 -20.70 -2.89 21.59
N ALA A 343 -19.50 -3.42 21.82
CA ALA A 343 -19.17 -4.25 22.97
C ALA A 343 -17.85 -3.82 23.63
N LYS A 344 -17.87 -3.68 24.96
CA LYS A 344 -16.63 -3.43 25.72
C LYS A 344 -16.13 -4.72 26.34
N THR A 345 -14.95 -5.18 25.93
CA THR A 345 -14.32 -6.41 26.43
C THR A 345 -13.26 -6.12 27.49
N GLY A 346 -12.92 -7.11 28.32
CA GLY A 346 -11.86 -6.96 29.33
C GLY A 346 -10.45 -6.78 28.74
N GLU A 347 -10.23 -7.26 27.51
CA GLU A 347 -9.00 -7.04 26.76
C GLU A 347 -8.85 -5.56 26.37
N MET A 348 -9.91 -4.96 25.84
CA MET A 348 -9.95 -3.52 25.53
C MET A 348 -9.68 -2.66 26.78
N GLU A 349 -10.25 -3.04 27.93
CA GLU A 349 -10.02 -2.32 29.19
C GLU A 349 -8.58 -2.44 29.69
N SER A 350 -7.99 -3.62 29.54
CA SER A 350 -6.59 -3.87 29.92
C SER A 350 -5.66 -3.04 29.03
N PHE A 351 -5.89 -3.07 27.72
CA PHE A 351 -5.15 -2.28 26.73
C PHE A 351 -5.25 -0.77 27.00
N LEU A 352 -6.46 -0.25 27.25
CA LEU A 352 -6.66 1.16 27.59
C LEU A 352 -5.90 1.55 28.86
N THR A 353 -5.93 0.69 29.87
CA THR A 353 -5.24 0.95 31.16
C THR A 353 -3.73 1.03 30.97
N GLU A 354 -3.16 0.17 30.13
CA GLU A 354 -1.74 0.18 29.79
C GLU A 354 -1.36 1.46 29.04
N LEU A 355 -2.12 1.84 28.02
CA LEU A 355 -1.86 3.07 27.27
C LEU A 355 -1.98 4.33 28.14
N GLN A 356 -2.96 4.41 29.04
CA GLN A 356 -3.11 5.54 29.96
C GLN A 356 -1.93 5.67 30.94
N GLN A 357 -1.24 4.57 31.24
CA GLN A 357 -0.01 4.61 32.04
C GLN A 357 1.20 5.08 31.23
N ASN A 358 1.29 4.65 29.97
CA ASN A 358 2.39 5.02 29.08
C ASN A 358 2.27 6.47 28.57
N TYR A 359 1.04 6.97 28.40
CA TYR A 359 0.74 8.29 27.83
C TYR A 359 -0.22 9.08 28.74
N PRO A 360 0.21 9.51 29.94
CA PRO A 360 -0.67 10.15 30.94
C PRO A 360 -1.15 11.55 30.52
N ASP A 361 -0.49 12.17 29.56
CA ASP A 361 -0.82 13.50 29.05
C ASP A 361 -1.91 13.47 27.96
N LEU A 362 -2.36 12.27 27.55
CA LEU A 362 -3.42 12.08 26.56
C LEU A 362 -4.75 11.66 27.21
N ASN A 363 -5.86 12.10 26.62
CA ASN A 363 -7.20 11.73 27.05
C ASN A 363 -7.69 10.52 26.24
N LEU A 364 -7.47 9.32 26.78
CA LEU A 364 -7.84 8.05 26.12
C LEU A 364 -9.13 7.48 26.70
N ALA A 365 -10.06 7.05 25.86
CA ALA A 365 -11.30 6.41 26.32
C ALA A 365 -11.83 5.35 25.34
N ILE A 366 -12.44 4.30 25.89
CA ILE A 366 -13.23 3.31 25.14
C ILE A 366 -14.67 3.34 25.66
N LYS A 367 -15.61 3.64 24.76
CA LYS A 367 -17.04 3.80 25.05
C LYS A 367 -17.86 2.74 24.30
N GLN A 368 -18.86 2.19 25.00
CA GLN A 368 -19.81 1.27 24.39
C GLN A 368 -20.94 2.05 23.71
N VAL A 369 -21.14 1.87 22.40
CA VAL A 369 -22.16 2.58 21.61
C VAL A 369 -22.71 1.68 20.50
N ASP A 370 -24.03 1.68 20.28
CA ASP A 370 -24.62 1.02 19.12
C ASP A 370 -24.48 1.89 17.87
N LEU A 371 -23.52 1.55 17.02
CA LEU A 371 -23.25 2.28 15.77
C LEU A 371 -24.37 2.12 14.71
N ASN A 372 -25.36 1.25 14.95
CA ASN A 372 -26.55 1.14 14.11
C ASN A 372 -27.71 2.04 14.56
N ASP A 373 -27.66 2.62 15.76
CA ASP A 373 -28.68 3.55 16.24
C ASP A 373 -28.30 5.00 15.94
N LEU A 374 -29.21 5.73 15.31
CA LEU A 374 -28.95 7.12 14.89
C LEU A 374 -28.91 8.11 16.05
N ASN A 375 -29.59 7.83 17.17
CA ASN A 375 -29.57 8.72 18.34
C ASN A 375 -28.27 8.53 19.10
N ASP A 376 -27.88 7.27 19.32
CA ASP A 376 -26.57 6.92 19.89
C ASP A 376 -25.46 7.57 19.05
N LEU A 377 -25.50 7.43 17.72
CA LEU A 377 -24.54 8.07 16.82
C LEU A 377 -24.52 9.59 16.91
N ASN A 378 -25.67 10.21 17.16
CA ASN A 378 -25.78 11.67 17.29
C ASN A 378 -25.22 12.15 18.64
N ASP A 379 -25.36 11.35 19.70
CA ASP A 379 -24.83 11.62 21.05
C ASP A 379 -23.30 11.51 21.12
N LEU A 380 -22.65 10.88 20.14
CA LEU A 380 -21.19 10.98 19.96
C LEU A 380 -20.72 12.42 19.68
N GLU A 381 -21.61 13.27 19.16
CA GLU A 381 -21.28 14.58 18.58
C GLU A 381 -20.17 14.50 17.51
N PRO A 382 -20.36 13.77 16.39
CA PRO A 382 -19.33 13.55 15.37
C PRO A 382 -18.65 14.82 14.86
N GLN A 383 -19.37 15.94 14.82
CA GLN A 383 -18.87 17.26 14.44
C GLN A 383 -17.78 17.84 15.35
N GLY A 384 -17.62 17.29 16.56
CA GLY A 384 -16.65 17.76 17.55
C GLY A 384 -15.26 17.14 17.42
N PHE A 385 -15.08 16.18 16.50
CA PHE A 385 -13.78 15.55 16.23
C PHE A 385 -13.07 16.24 15.06
N ASP A 386 -11.74 16.17 15.07
CA ASP A 386 -10.92 16.58 13.93
C ASP A 386 -10.87 15.44 12.88
N SER A 387 -10.79 14.19 13.34
CA SER A 387 -10.79 12.98 12.50
C SER A 387 -11.68 11.88 13.08
N LEU A 388 -12.40 11.17 12.21
CA LEU A 388 -13.27 10.05 12.54
C LEU A 388 -12.95 8.88 11.61
N LEU A 389 -12.46 7.79 12.21
CA LEU A 389 -12.02 6.58 11.55
C LEU A 389 -13.15 5.55 11.66
N ILE A 390 -13.65 5.05 10.53
CA ILE A 390 -14.67 4.00 10.46
C ILE A 390 -13.96 2.74 10.00
N LEU A 391 -13.64 1.86 10.97
CA LEU A 391 -12.89 0.63 10.70
C LEU A 391 -13.85 -0.51 10.37
N SER A 392 -13.40 -1.41 9.50
CA SER A 392 -14.22 -2.53 9.04
C SER A 392 -14.20 -3.65 10.08
N PRO A 393 -15.33 -3.97 10.74
CA PRO A 393 -15.35 -5.05 11.71
C PRO A 393 -15.22 -6.39 10.99
N GLY A 394 -14.77 -7.43 11.70
CA GLY A 394 -14.79 -8.79 11.15
C GLY A 394 -16.22 -9.23 10.79
N GLY A 395 -16.38 -9.83 9.60
CA GLY A 395 -17.65 -10.38 9.11
C GLY A 395 -17.52 -11.80 8.56
N ASN A 396 -18.56 -12.31 7.90
CA ASN A 396 -18.47 -13.61 7.22
C ASN A 396 -17.99 -13.46 5.77
N THR A 397 -18.34 -12.33 5.14
CA THR A 397 -17.97 -11.99 3.76
C THR A 397 -17.53 -10.53 3.68
N ILE A 398 -16.72 -10.23 2.67
CA ILE A 398 -16.29 -8.86 2.34
C ILE A 398 -17.50 -7.94 2.10
N GLU A 399 -18.49 -8.41 1.34
CA GLU A 399 -19.73 -7.66 1.06
C GLU A 399 -20.51 -7.31 2.34
N GLU A 400 -20.60 -8.22 3.32
CA GLU A 400 -21.26 -7.94 4.60
C GLU A 400 -20.51 -6.85 5.39
N MET A 401 -19.17 -6.91 5.39
CA MET A 401 -18.31 -5.96 6.08
C MET A 401 -18.43 -4.56 5.47
N ASP A 402 -18.32 -4.46 4.15
CA ASP A 402 -18.39 -3.19 3.43
C ASP A 402 -19.79 -2.57 3.53
N ALA A 403 -20.86 -3.37 3.37
CA ALA A 403 -22.23 -2.89 3.55
C ALA A 403 -22.45 -2.30 4.95
N TYR A 404 -21.88 -2.91 5.99
CA TYR A 404 -21.93 -2.39 7.35
C TYR A 404 -21.22 -1.04 7.46
N VAL A 405 -19.97 -0.95 7.02
CA VAL A 405 -19.15 0.27 7.08
C VAL A 405 -19.80 1.41 6.29
N ILE A 406 -20.24 1.15 5.07
CA ILE A 406 -20.96 2.11 4.21
C ILE A 406 -22.22 2.61 4.93
N SER A 407 -22.94 1.74 5.62
CA SER A 407 -24.15 2.14 6.36
C SER A 407 -23.84 3.10 7.52
N VAL A 408 -22.74 2.87 8.25
CA VAL A 408 -22.28 3.74 9.34
C VAL A 408 -21.83 5.08 8.77
N LEU A 409 -21.05 5.08 7.69
CA LEU A 409 -20.61 6.28 6.99
C LEU A 409 -21.79 7.15 6.56
N ILE A 410 -22.81 6.57 5.93
CA ILE A 410 -24.02 7.29 5.51
C ILE A 410 -24.73 7.93 6.71
N ARG A 411 -24.84 7.22 7.84
CA ARG A 411 -25.49 7.73 9.06
C ARG A 411 -24.72 8.89 9.67
N ILE A 412 -23.40 8.78 9.81
CA ILE A 412 -22.53 9.87 10.26
C ILE A 412 -22.72 11.10 9.38
N ARG A 413 -22.75 10.93 8.06
CA ARG A 413 -22.95 12.04 7.12
C ARG A 413 -24.34 12.66 7.23
N GLN A 414 -25.38 11.87 7.51
CA GLN A 414 -26.71 12.42 7.79
C GLN A 414 -26.70 13.31 9.04
N ILE A 415 -25.94 12.93 10.08
CA ILE A 415 -25.78 13.73 11.30
C ILE A 415 -25.00 15.02 10.99
N LEU A 416 -23.85 14.91 10.32
CA LEU A 416 -23.01 16.06 9.95
C LEU A 416 -23.78 17.07 9.09
N ARG A 417 -24.56 16.61 8.09
CA ARG A 417 -25.42 17.48 7.27
C ARG A 417 -26.49 18.20 8.09
N LYS A 418 -27.06 17.54 9.10
CA LYS A 418 -28.08 18.14 9.98
C LYS A 418 -27.49 19.13 10.98
N SER A 419 -26.21 18.98 11.35
CA SER A 419 -25.54 19.89 12.28
C SER A 419 -25.44 21.33 11.75
N GLY A 420 -25.49 21.51 10.43
CA GLY A 420 -25.31 22.81 9.78
C GLY A 420 -23.88 23.35 9.87
N SER A 421 -22.91 22.54 10.32
CA SER A 421 -21.49 22.90 10.32
C SER A 421 -20.90 22.81 8.92
N ASP A 422 -20.18 23.86 8.51
CA ASP A 422 -19.34 23.85 7.31
C ASP A 422 -17.98 23.18 7.53
N LYS A 423 -17.67 22.82 8.79
CA LYS A 423 -16.46 22.07 9.17
C LYS A 423 -16.85 20.67 9.59
N TRP A 424 -16.53 19.70 8.76
CA TRP A 424 -16.72 18.28 9.06
C TRP A 424 -15.42 17.70 9.59
N PRO A 425 -15.49 16.68 10.47
CA PRO A 425 -14.31 15.86 10.75
C PRO A 425 -13.81 15.25 9.43
N LYS A 426 -12.52 15.00 9.36
CA LYS A 426 -11.97 14.11 8.35
C LYS A 426 -12.59 12.73 8.53
N LEU A 427 -13.20 12.19 7.48
CA LEU A 427 -13.75 10.83 7.49
C LEU A 427 -12.75 9.90 6.83
N ILE A 428 -12.22 8.93 7.58
CA ILE A 428 -11.35 7.86 7.06
C ILE A 428 -12.10 6.57 7.19
N THR A 429 -12.41 5.93 6.08
CA THR A 429 -13.23 4.72 6.02
C THR A 429 -12.40 3.58 5.48
N GLU A 430 -12.34 2.50 6.24
CA GLU A 430 -11.72 1.26 5.79
C GLU A 430 -12.71 0.46 4.95
N VAL A 431 -12.35 0.13 3.72
CA VAL A 431 -13.18 -0.67 2.81
C VAL A 431 -12.38 -1.86 2.31
N MET A 432 -13.00 -3.04 2.33
CA MET A 432 -12.33 -4.28 1.98
C MET A 432 -12.25 -4.47 0.46
N ASP A 433 -13.30 -4.11 -0.28
CA ASP A 433 -13.36 -4.18 -1.74
C ASP A 433 -13.14 -2.80 -2.40
N SER A 434 -12.20 -2.71 -3.34
CA SER A 434 -11.95 -1.46 -4.07
C SER A 434 -13.10 -1.03 -4.97
N GLU A 435 -13.95 -1.96 -5.45
CA GLU A 435 -15.11 -1.61 -6.30
C GLU A 435 -16.17 -0.79 -5.53
N ASN A 436 -16.22 -0.95 -4.21
CA ASN A 436 -17.10 -0.19 -3.34
C ASN A 436 -16.63 1.25 -3.11
N ILE A 437 -15.36 1.58 -3.43
CA ILE A 437 -14.81 2.94 -3.34
C ILE A 437 -15.55 3.88 -4.28
N ASP A 438 -15.75 3.47 -5.53
CA ASP A 438 -16.43 4.28 -6.54
C ASP A 438 -17.86 4.64 -6.16
N ILE A 439 -18.57 3.74 -5.47
CA ILE A 439 -19.94 3.97 -4.99
C ILE A 439 -19.95 5.14 -3.99
N ILE A 440 -18.97 5.19 -3.10
CA ILE A 440 -18.86 6.24 -2.07
C ILE A 440 -18.39 7.55 -2.71
N LEU A 441 -17.36 7.52 -3.56
CA LEU A 441 -16.77 8.71 -4.20
C LEU A 441 -17.76 9.43 -5.12
N ASN A 442 -18.61 8.68 -5.85
CA ASN A 442 -19.65 9.25 -6.71
C ASN A 442 -20.76 10.01 -5.94
N SER A 443 -20.74 9.96 -4.61
CA SER A 443 -21.60 10.80 -3.76
C SER A 443 -21.05 12.22 -3.51
N GLY A 444 -19.90 12.57 -4.10
CA GLY A 444 -19.33 13.94 -4.19
C GLY A 444 -18.67 14.44 -2.90
N VAL A 445 -17.68 13.72 -2.37
CA VAL A 445 -17.25 13.84 -0.96
C VAL A 445 -15.76 13.71 -0.79
N GLU A 446 -15.26 14.41 0.22
CA GLU A 446 -13.89 14.35 0.73
C GLU A 446 -13.72 13.21 1.77
N ASP A 447 -14.25 12.02 1.48
CA ASP A 447 -14.08 10.85 2.34
C ASP A 447 -12.77 10.15 1.93
N PHE A 448 -11.88 9.92 2.89
CA PHE A 448 -10.67 9.13 2.64
C PHE A 448 -11.00 7.65 2.76
N MET A 449 -10.62 6.89 1.76
CA MET A 449 -10.87 5.46 1.72
C MET A 449 -9.53 4.76 1.75
N VAL A 450 -9.36 3.91 2.75
CA VAL A 450 -8.19 3.03 2.84
C VAL A 450 -8.69 1.63 2.55
N SER A 451 -8.15 1.01 1.51
CA SER A 451 -8.55 -0.32 1.11
C SER A 451 -7.41 -1.31 1.13
N ASN A 452 -7.80 -2.58 1.09
CA ASN A 452 -6.86 -3.68 0.96
C ASN A 452 -6.11 -3.67 -0.39
N GLN A 453 -6.51 -2.81 -1.34
CA GLN A 453 -5.80 -2.57 -2.60
C GLN A 453 -4.38 -2.05 -2.37
N PHE A 454 -4.16 -1.18 -1.36
CA PHE A 454 -2.81 -0.68 -1.05
C PHE A 454 -1.82 -1.82 -0.74
N VAL A 455 -2.29 -2.90 -0.13
CA VAL A 455 -1.44 -4.06 0.15
C VAL A 455 -1.12 -4.84 -1.12
N SER A 456 -2.10 -5.01 -2.01
CA SER A 456 -1.89 -5.64 -3.33
C SER A 456 -0.87 -4.85 -4.17
N GLN A 457 -1.01 -3.53 -4.15
CA GLN A 457 -0.13 -2.54 -4.77
C GLN A 457 1.31 -2.65 -4.29
N ILE A 458 1.51 -2.58 -2.96
CA ILE A 458 2.83 -2.79 -2.36
C ILE A 458 3.39 -4.17 -2.71
N MET A 459 2.59 -5.23 -2.65
CA MET A 459 3.07 -6.58 -3.00
C MET A 459 3.52 -6.69 -4.46
N ALA A 460 2.81 -6.03 -5.39
CA ALA A 460 3.18 -5.99 -6.80
C ALA A 460 4.48 -5.19 -7.00
N GLN A 461 4.61 -3.98 -6.41
CA GLN A 461 5.85 -3.20 -6.46
C GLN A 461 7.04 -3.96 -5.88
N VAL A 462 6.89 -4.58 -4.71
CA VAL A 462 7.94 -5.38 -4.07
C VAL A 462 8.31 -6.64 -4.86
N SER A 463 7.40 -7.12 -5.71
CA SER A 463 7.70 -8.23 -6.62
C SER A 463 8.56 -7.81 -7.81
N GLU A 464 8.56 -6.54 -8.19
CA GLU A 464 9.42 -5.99 -9.25
C GLU A 464 10.71 -5.39 -8.67
N GLU A 465 10.62 -4.67 -7.54
CA GLU A 465 11.73 -4.10 -6.79
C GLU A 465 11.67 -4.51 -5.30
N PRO A 466 12.34 -5.60 -4.89
CA PRO A 466 12.27 -6.10 -3.51
C PRO A 466 12.70 -5.10 -2.44
N LEU A 467 13.60 -4.16 -2.74
CA LEU A 467 14.03 -3.14 -1.78
C LEU A 467 12.95 -2.07 -1.52
N ALA A 468 11.90 -2.01 -2.33
CA ALA A 468 10.77 -1.11 -2.09
C ALA A 468 10.09 -1.39 -0.74
N LEU A 469 10.10 -2.64 -0.24
CA LEU A 469 9.51 -2.94 1.07
C LEU A 469 10.26 -2.23 2.21
N ASP A 470 11.58 -2.12 2.11
CA ASP A 470 12.39 -1.44 3.11
C ASP A 470 12.11 0.08 3.11
N VAL A 471 11.83 0.65 1.94
CA VAL A 471 11.38 2.05 1.82
C VAL A 471 10.03 2.25 2.49
N TYR A 472 9.05 1.36 2.25
CA TYR A 472 7.76 1.42 2.94
C TYR A 472 7.88 1.20 4.44
N ASP A 473 8.71 0.26 4.87
CA ASP A 473 8.92 0.00 6.30
C ASP A 473 9.54 1.21 6.99
N ASP A 474 10.47 1.94 6.36
CA ASP A 474 11.01 3.21 6.88
C ASP A 474 9.94 4.32 6.88
N LEU A 475 9.21 4.50 5.77
CA LEU A 475 8.16 5.51 5.62
C LEU A 475 7.00 5.36 6.62
N PHE A 476 6.68 4.12 6.99
CA PHE A 476 5.60 3.79 7.92
C PHE A 476 6.09 3.49 9.35
N GLN A 477 7.37 3.73 9.67
CA GLN A 477 7.84 3.68 11.05
C GLN A 477 7.31 4.88 11.86
N ALA A 478 7.29 4.75 13.18
CA ALA A 478 6.89 5.87 14.05
C ALA A 478 8.06 6.83 14.36
N GLU A 479 9.29 6.41 14.07
CA GLU A 479 10.50 7.19 14.20
C GLU A 479 11.07 7.39 12.80
N GLY A 480 11.64 8.56 12.52
CA GLY A 480 12.18 8.89 11.20
C GLY A 480 11.31 9.89 10.46
N SER A 481 11.41 9.88 9.13
CA SER A 481 10.70 10.84 8.29
C SER A 481 9.40 10.27 7.73
N GLU A 482 8.34 11.08 7.80
CA GLU A 482 7.00 10.76 7.32
C GLU A 482 6.53 11.79 6.29
N LEU A 483 5.42 11.50 5.61
CA LEU A 483 4.83 12.43 4.65
C LEU A 483 3.91 13.41 5.34
N TYR A 484 4.14 14.68 5.06
CA TYR A 484 3.31 15.79 5.52
C TYR A 484 2.91 16.68 4.36
N ILE A 485 1.73 17.28 4.48
CA ILE A 485 1.34 18.41 3.65
C ILE A 485 1.47 19.65 4.52
N LYS A 486 2.62 20.32 4.45
CA LYS A 486 2.91 21.50 5.27
C LYS A 486 2.46 22.78 4.57
N PRO A 487 1.83 23.73 5.28
CA PRO A 487 1.44 25.01 4.71
C PRO A 487 2.61 25.75 4.04
N VAL A 488 2.37 26.37 2.87
CA VAL A 488 3.42 27.09 2.11
C VAL A 488 4.03 28.26 2.90
N ASN A 489 3.31 28.81 3.89
CA ASN A 489 3.83 29.88 4.75
C ASN A 489 4.99 29.44 5.66
N TYR A 490 5.27 28.13 5.79
CA TYR A 490 6.45 27.61 6.49
C TYR A 490 7.74 27.78 5.68
N TYR A 491 7.59 28.00 4.38
CA TYR A 491 8.69 28.02 3.41
C TYR A 491 8.90 29.41 2.80
N PHE A 492 7.82 30.16 2.59
CA PHE A 492 7.87 31.44 1.92
C PHE A 492 7.13 32.54 2.69
N SER A 493 7.73 33.75 2.72
CA SER A 493 7.02 34.94 3.15
C SER A 493 6.13 35.47 2.04
N PHE A 494 4.88 35.80 2.36
CA PHE A 494 3.95 36.43 1.44
C PHE A 494 4.02 37.98 1.54
N ASP A 495 4.66 38.56 2.56
CA ASP A 495 4.78 40.01 2.79
C ASP A 495 3.44 40.79 2.61
N GLY A 496 2.31 40.18 2.98
CA GLY A 496 0.97 40.75 2.82
C GLY A 496 0.37 40.64 1.42
N ARG A 497 1.01 39.92 0.48
CA ARG A 497 0.45 39.57 -0.83
C ARG A 497 -0.53 38.40 -0.71
N GLU A 498 -1.51 38.35 -1.62
CA GLU A 498 -2.48 37.24 -1.68
C GLU A 498 -1.87 35.96 -2.26
N SER A 499 -0.88 36.09 -3.15
CA SER A 499 -0.17 34.98 -3.77
C SER A 499 1.26 35.35 -4.15
N ILE A 500 2.08 34.33 -4.36
CA ILE A 500 3.44 34.41 -4.92
C ILE A 500 3.57 33.41 -6.06
N THR A 501 4.39 33.71 -7.07
CA THR A 501 4.72 32.76 -8.13
C THR A 501 6.17 32.34 -7.96
N VAL A 502 6.40 31.04 -7.78
CA VAL A 502 7.74 30.46 -7.61
C VAL A 502 7.87 29.21 -8.47
N PRO A 503 9.04 28.95 -9.08
CA PRO A 503 9.32 27.67 -9.72
C PRO A 503 9.48 26.57 -8.67
N TYR A 504 9.11 25.34 -9.01
CA TYR A 504 9.15 24.21 -8.08
C TYR A 504 10.53 23.97 -7.46
N GLY A 505 11.62 24.21 -8.19
CA GLY A 505 12.97 24.09 -7.61
C GLY A 505 13.20 25.00 -6.39
N GLU A 506 12.54 26.16 -6.31
CA GLU A 506 12.58 27.00 -5.09
C GLU A 506 11.83 26.35 -3.93
N CYS A 507 10.74 25.63 -4.20
CA CYS A 507 10.05 24.83 -3.18
C CYS A 507 10.94 23.70 -2.67
N THR A 508 11.63 23.00 -3.57
CA THR A 508 12.58 21.94 -3.18
C THR A 508 13.74 22.49 -2.36
N GLN A 509 14.26 23.66 -2.72
CA GLN A 509 15.32 24.31 -1.97
C GLN A 509 14.85 24.80 -0.60
N ALA A 510 13.64 25.36 -0.51
CA ALA A 510 13.07 25.81 0.77
C ALA A 510 12.85 24.64 1.73
N ALA A 511 12.36 23.49 1.23
CA ALA A 511 12.24 22.26 2.03
C ALA A 511 13.61 21.74 2.48
N LEU A 512 14.62 21.75 1.59
CA LEU A 512 15.98 21.33 1.95
C LEU A 512 16.58 22.19 3.07
N LEU A 513 16.32 23.50 3.10
CA LEU A 513 16.75 24.38 4.20
C LEU A 513 16.10 24.03 5.55
N ARG A 514 14.97 23.31 5.54
CA ARG A 514 14.29 22.76 6.71
C ARG A 514 14.68 21.32 7.02
N GLN A 515 15.63 20.72 6.27
CA GLN A 515 15.98 19.29 6.36
C GLN A 515 14.81 18.37 5.97
N GLU A 516 14.09 18.76 4.93
CA GLU A 516 12.93 18.03 4.40
C GLU A 516 13.13 17.75 2.90
N VAL A 517 12.55 16.67 2.40
CA VAL A 517 12.51 16.37 0.96
C VAL A 517 11.16 16.77 0.40
N CYS A 518 11.11 17.73 -0.52
CA CYS A 518 9.88 18.11 -1.19
C CYS A 518 9.55 17.15 -2.33
N LEU A 519 8.36 16.57 -2.26
CA LEU A 519 7.81 15.62 -3.22
C LEU A 519 6.77 16.25 -4.16
N GLY A 520 6.24 17.42 -3.81
CA GLY A 520 5.23 18.05 -4.64
C GLY A 520 4.57 19.25 -3.98
N VAL A 521 3.49 19.70 -4.61
CA VAL A 521 2.68 20.82 -4.15
C VAL A 521 1.20 20.44 -4.13
N GLN A 522 0.46 21.00 -3.18
CA GLN A 522 -0.98 20.91 -3.12
C GLN A 522 -1.62 22.29 -3.26
N LEU A 523 -2.47 22.46 -4.28
CA LEU A 523 -3.26 23.66 -4.51
C LEU A 523 -4.63 23.53 -3.85
N HIS A 524 -4.85 24.29 -2.77
CA HIS A 524 -6.05 24.26 -1.95
C HIS A 524 -7.33 24.54 -2.77
N ALA A 525 -7.25 25.45 -3.75
CA ALA A 525 -8.37 25.78 -4.63
C ALA A 525 -8.92 24.58 -5.43
N ASN A 526 -8.09 23.56 -5.67
CA ASN A 526 -8.43 22.36 -6.42
C ASN A 526 -8.62 21.13 -5.51
N GLN A 527 -8.59 21.29 -4.18
CA GLN A 527 -8.62 20.17 -3.22
C GLN A 527 -9.89 19.32 -3.28
N ARG A 528 -10.94 19.82 -3.95
CA ARG A 528 -12.23 19.14 -4.14
C ARG A 528 -12.44 18.58 -5.54
N ASP A 529 -11.47 18.80 -6.43
CA ASP A 529 -11.59 18.50 -7.84
C ASP A 529 -10.81 17.22 -8.16
N ARG A 530 -11.54 16.10 -8.30
CA ARG A 530 -10.95 14.79 -8.62
C ARG A 530 -10.23 14.81 -9.96
N ASP A 531 -10.76 15.52 -10.95
CA ASP A 531 -10.16 15.60 -12.30
C ASP A 531 -8.85 16.41 -12.29
N LYS A 532 -8.57 17.12 -11.19
CA LYS A 532 -7.29 17.78 -10.91
C LYS A 532 -6.52 17.13 -9.78
N PHE A 533 -6.77 15.84 -9.55
CA PHE A 533 -6.07 15.02 -8.56
C PHE A 533 -6.09 15.65 -7.16
N PHE A 534 -7.23 16.25 -6.78
CA PHE A 534 -7.40 16.95 -5.50
C PHE A 534 -6.35 18.05 -5.26
N GLY A 535 -5.91 18.70 -6.35
CA GLY A 535 -4.92 19.75 -6.34
C GLY A 535 -3.49 19.30 -6.05
N VAL A 536 -3.24 17.98 -5.96
CA VAL A 536 -1.92 17.40 -5.76
C VAL A 536 -1.16 17.37 -7.09
N SER A 537 0.11 17.80 -7.07
CA SER A 537 1.05 17.63 -8.17
C SER A 537 2.34 17.10 -7.58
N LEU A 538 2.63 15.82 -7.84
CA LEU A 538 3.84 15.13 -7.40
C LEU A 538 4.96 15.26 -8.45
N ILE A 539 6.19 15.30 -7.95
CA ILE A 539 7.46 15.43 -8.68
C ILE A 539 7.44 16.33 -9.93
N PRO A 540 6.81 17.53 -9.89
CA PRO A 540 6.74 18.37 -11.07
C PRO A 540 8.14 18.78 -11.55
N ASP A 541 8.25 19.10 -12.84
CA ASP A 541 9.49 19.68 -13.38
C ASP A 541 9.94 20.87 -12.53
N LYS A 542 11.21 20.91 -12.13
CA LYS A 542 11.76 21.96 -11.27
C LYS A 542 11.52 23.38 -11.81
N GLY A 543 11.53 23.56 -13.13
CA GLY A 543 11.24 24.84 -13.76
C GLY A 543 9.77 25.21 -13.82
N LYS A 544 8.84 24.32 -13.48
CA LYS A 544 7.39 24.57 -13.50
C LYS A 544 7.04 25.61 -12.44
N GLU A 545 6.43 26.71 -12.89
CA GLU A 545 5.97 27.77 -12.01
C GLU A 545 4.63 27.44 -11.37
N PHE A 546 4.53 27.69 -10.07
CA PHE A 546 3.30 27.58 -9.30
C PHE A 546 2.95 28.94 -8.69
N THR A 547 1.69 29.34 -8.85
CA THR A 547 1.13 30.50 -8.15
C THR A 547 0.50 29.99 -6.85
N LEU A 548 1.24 30.18 -5.75
CA LEU A 548 0.90 29.69 -4.43
C LEU A 548 0.22 30.78 -3.60
N THR A 549 -0.69 30.35 -2.74
CA THR A 549 -1.42 31.13 -1.73
C THR A 549 -1.07 30.60 -0.33
N PRO A 550 -1.37 31.35 0.75
CA PRO A 550 -1.10 30.88 2.12
C PRO A 550 -1.85 29.61 2.54
N GLN A 551 -2.88 29.20 1.78
CA GLN A 551 -3.69 28.01 2.07
C GLN A 551 -3.13 26.74 1.43
N ASP A 552 -2.30 26.90 0.39
CA ASP A 552 -1.66 25.80 -0.32
C ASP A 552 -0.65 25.08 0.58
N GLY A 553 -0.21 23.90 0.16
CA GLY A 553 0.75 23.07 0.87
C GLY A 553 1.92 22.64 0.01
N LEU A 554 3.07 22.41 0.64
CA LEU A 554 4.13 21.57 0.08
C LEU A 554 3.98 20.16 0.63
N ILE A 555 4.16 19.17 -0.23
CA ILE A 555 4.18 17.76 0.14
C ILE A 555 5.63 17.42 0.43
N THR A 556 5.94 17.05 1.67
CA THR A 556 7.30 16.88 2.14
C THR A 556 7.46 15.61 2.96
N LEU A 557 8.58 14.94 2.78
CA LEU A 557 9.09 13.94 3.70
C LEU A 557 9.91 14.65 4.79
N ALA A 558 9.51 14.55 6.05
CA ALA A 558 10.08 15.28 7.18
C ALA A 558 9.97 14.51 8.50
N GLU A 559 10.78 14.83 9.52
CA GLU A 559 10.71 14.16 10.83
C GLU A 559 9.52 14.60 11.71
N ASP A 560 8.89 15.73 11.40
CA ASP A 560 7.75 16.25 12.13
C ASP A 560 6.81 17.07 11.24
N GLU A 561 5.59 17.37 11.73
CA GLU A 561 4.58 18.16 11.00
C GLU A 561 4.90 19.67 10.97
N SER A 562 5.76 20.15 11.88
CA SER A 562 5.97 21.59 12.15
C SER A 562 6.94 22.30 11.23
#